data_AF-A0A1X0ETE7-F1
#
_entry.id   AF-A0A1X0ETE7-F1
#
_cell.length_a   1.000
_cell.length_b   1.000
_cell.length_c   1.000
_cell.angle_alpha   90.00
_cell.angle_beta   90.00
_cell.angle_gamma   90.00
#
_symmetry.space_group_name_H-M   'P 1'
#
loop_
_entity.id
_entity.type
_entity.pdbx_description
1 polymer ?
#
loop_
_entity_poly.entity_id
_entity_poly.type
_entity_poly.pdbx_seq_one_letter_code
_entity_poly.pdbx_strand_id
1 'polypeptide(L)' 'MSFVIVLHDSLPVAAADLTRICSTLNSANAAAAAQTTSVVAAASDEVSTAIAALFSGHAQSFQELSARAAA' A
#
# COMPACT_ATOMS: atom_id res chain seq x y z
N MET A 1 40.17 15.61 -16.37
CA MET A 1 39.51 14.89 -15.26
C MET A 1 38.14 15.50 -15.08
N SER A 2 37.07 14.76 -15.42
CA SER A 2 35.70 15.23 -15.27
C SER A 2 35.26 14.98 -13.84
N PHE A 3 34.96 16.04 -13.09
CA PHE A 3 34.30 15.94 -11.80
C PHE A 3 32.80 16.04 -12.04
N VAL A 4 32.07 14.97 -11.76
CA VAL A 4 30.61 15.02 -11.65
C VAL A 4 30.28 15.68 -10.31
N ILE A 5 29.86 16.93 -10.36
CA ILE A 5 29.26 17.60 -9.21
C ILE A 5 27.83 17.07 -9.10
N VAL A 6 27.60 16.14 -8.18
CA VAL A 6 26.24 15.76 -7.79
C VAL A 6 25.67 16.98 -7.05
N LEU A 7 24.56 17.55 -7.52
CA LEU A 7 23.82 18.56 -6.78
C LEU A 7 23.31 17.94 -5.46
N HIS A 8 24.12 18.02 -4.41
CA HIS A 8 23.83 17.44 -3.11
C HIS A 8 22.58 18.06 -2.46
N ASP A 9 22.29 19.32 -2.80
CA ASP A 9 21.18 20.10 -2.25
C ASP A 9 19.78 19.59 -2.65
N SER A 10 19.66 18.86 -3.76
CA SER A 10 18.38 18.27 -4.17
C SER A 10 18.06 16.94 -3.50
N LEU A 11 19.05 16.26 -2.90
CA LEU A 11 18.83 14.98 -2.20
C LEU A 11 17.97 15.14 -0.94
N PRO A 12 18.15 16.15 -0.07
CA PRO A 12 17.24 16.41 1.05
C PRO A 12 15.80 16.67 0.61
N VAL A 13 15.61 17.40 -0.50
CA VAL A 13 14.27 17.69 -1.06
C VAL A 13 13.62 16.40 -1.54
N ALA A 14 14.35 15.59 -2.32
CA ALA A 14 13.87 14.30 -2.80
C ALA A 14 13.56 13.33 -1.65
N ALA A 15 14.39 13.30 -0.60
CA ALA A 15 14.13 12.49 0.59
C ALA A 15 12.85 12.93 1.32
N ALA A 16 12.65 14.24 1.49
CA ALA A 16 11.43 14.79 2.09
C ALA A 16 10.19 14.49 1.22
N ASP A 17 10.32 14.53 -0.10
CA ASP A 17 9.27 14.13 -1.04
C ASP A 17 8.87 12.66 -0.86
N LEU A 18 9.87 11.76 -0.82
CA LEU A 18 9.64 10.33 -0.60
C LEU A 18 8.99 10.06 0.76
N THR A 19 9.43 10.71 1.83
CA THR A 19 8.80 10.60 3.15
C THR A 19 7.33 11.00 3.11
N ARG A 20 6.99 12.09 2.42
CA ARG A 20 5.60 12.53 2.27
C ARG A 20 4.76 11.54 1.48
N ILE A 21 5.32 10.99 0.40
CA ILE A 21 4.65 9.98 -0.43
C ILE A 21 4.38 8.72 0.41
N CYS A 22 5.39 8.18 1.10
CA CYS A 22 5.23 7.01 1.96
C CYS A 22 4.21 7.26 3.07
N SER A 23 4.22 8.44 3.69
CA SER A 23 3.22 8.81 4.71
C SER A 23 1.80 8.81 4.14
N THR A 24 1.61 9.37 2.94
CA THR A 24 0.30 9.40 2.26
C THR A 24 -0.18 7.99 1.93
N LEU A 25 0.73 7.16 1.39
CA LEU A 25 0.43 5.77 1.05
C LEU A 25 0.05 4.95 2.28
N ASN A 26 0.81 5.07 3.37
CA ASN A 26 0.50 4.35 4.61
C ASN A 26 -0.86 4.76 5.19
N SER A 27 -1.17 6.06 5.18
CA SER A 27 -2.47 6.56 5.64
C SER A 27 -3.62 6.04 4.78
N ALA A 28 -3.46 6.06 3.45
CA ALA A 28 -4.48 5.57 2.53
C ALA A 28 -4.69 4.05 2.68
N ASN A 29 -3.59 3.30 2.81
CA ASN A 29 -3.63 1.86 2.98
C ASN A 29 -4.32 1.46 4.30
N ALA A 30 -3.98 2.15 5.40
CA ALA A 30 -4.63 1.93 6.70
C ALA A 30 -6.13 2.26 6.67
N ALA A 31 -6.53 3.34 5.99
CA ALA A 31 -7.93 3.71 5.84
C ALA A 31 -8.74 2.67 5.04
N ALA A 32 -8.12 2.03 4.06
CA ALA A 32 -8.75 1.02 3.20
C ALA A 32 -8.75 -0.40 3.81
N ALA A 33 -7.86 -0.70 4.75
CA ALA A 33 -7.63 -2.05 5.27
C ALA A 33 -8.92 -2.74 5.73
N ALA A 34 -9.62 -2.15 6.71
CA ALA A 34 -10.82 -2.76 7.28
C ALA A 34 -11.92 -3.00 6.23
N GLN A 35 -12.11 -2.06 5.29
CA GLN A 35 -13.16 -2.15 4.26
C GLN A 35 -12.85 -3.23 3.22
N THR A 36 -11.57 -3.50 2.95
CA THR A 36 -11.14 -4.44 1.91
C THR A 36 -10.88 -5.84 2.43
N THR A 37 -10.51 -6.01 3.71
CA THR A 37 -10.24 -7.32 4.32
C THR A 37 -11.47 -8.00 4.92
N SER A 38 -12.61 -7.29 4.99
CA SER A 38 -13.84 -7.78 5.62
C SER A 38 -15.01 -7.70 4.64
N VAL A 39 -14.79 -8.13 3.39
CA VAL A 39 -15.84 -8.19 2.38
C VAL A 39 -16.83 -9.29 2.73
N VAL A 40 -18.12 -8.93 2.77
CA VAL A 40 -19.22 -9.86 3.04
C VAL A 40 -19.80 -10.38 1.73
N ALA A 41 -20.25 -11.63 1.73
CA ALA A 41 -20.93 -12.24 0.60
C ALA A 41 -22.20 -11.45 0.22
N ALA A 42 -22.37 -11.16 -1.06
CA ALA A 42 -23.54 -10.42 -1.56
C ALA A 42 -24.85 -11.22 -1.44
N ALA A 43 -24.75 -12.55 -1.48
CA ALA A 43 -25.84 -13.49 -1.28
C ALA A 43 -25.33 -14.76 -0.58
N SER A 44 -26.24 -15.62 -0.12
CA SER A 44 -25.92 -16.84 0.64
C SER A 44 -25.49 -18.03 -0.24
N ASP A 45 -25.29 -17.82 -1.53
CA ASP A 45 -24.81 -18.88 -2.42
C ASP A 45 -23.29 -19.09 -2.28
N GLU A 46 -22.84 -20.26 -2.72
CA GLU A 46 -21.44 -20.68 -2.64
C GLU A 46 -20.52 -19.77 -3.47
N VAL A 47 -20.99 -19.25 -4.60
CA VAL A 47 -20.20 -18.39 -5.49
C VAL A 47 -19.97 -17.02 -4.84
N SER A 48 -21.02 -16.40 -4.30
CA SER A 48 -20.91 -15.13 -3.55
C SER A 48 -19.99 -15.27 -2.34
N THR A 49 -20.07 -16.40 -1.63
CA THR A 49 -19.20 -16.67 -0.48
C THR A 49 -17.73 -16.84 -0.92
N ALA A 50 -17.48 -17.60 -1.98
CA ALA A 50 -16.14 -17.81 -2.52
C ALA A 50 -15.51 -16.50 -3.04
N ILE A 51 -16.30 -15.65 -3.71
CA ILE A 51 -15.85 -14.35 -4.22
C ILE A 51 -15.47 -13.42 -3.05
N ALA A 52 -16.32 -13.32 -2.02
CA ALA A 52 -16.03 -12.50 -0.84
C ALA A 52 -14.76 -12.96 -0.11
N ALA A 53 -14.56 -14.28 0.01
CA ALA A 53 -13.36 -14.86 0.58
C ALA A 53 -12.11 -14.56 -0.26
N LEU A 54 -12.20 -14.68 -1.59
CA LEU A 54 -11.11 -14.38 -2.51
C LEU A 54 -10.64 -12.92 -2.38
N PHE A 55 -11.59 -11.97 -2.42
CA PHE A 55 -11.24 -10.55 -2.31
C PHE A 55 -10.66 -10.20 -0.94
N SER A 56 -11.25 -10.72 0.14
CA SER A 56 -10.73 -10.50 1.49
C SER A 56 -9.32 -11.06 1.66
N GLY A 57 -9.06 -12.27 1.15
CA GLY A 57 -7.72 -12.88 1.17
C GLY A 57 -6.69 -12.12 0.33
N HIS A 58 -7.10 -11.61 -0.83
CA HIS A 58 -6.25 -10.74 -1.66
C HIS A 58 -5.89 -9.44 -0.92
N ALA A 59 -6.88 -8.80 -0.29
CA ALA A 59 -6.65 -7.60 0.50
C ALA A 59 -5.68 -7.86 1.66
N GLN A 60 -5.82 -8.97 2.38
CA GLN A 60 -4.88 -9.34 3.46
C GLN A 60 -3.44 -9.50 2.93
N SER A 61 -3.27 -10.20 1.81
CA SER A 61 -1.95 -10.36 1.16
C SER A 61 -1.35 -9.02 0.73
N PHE A 62 -2.20 -8.11 0.21
CA PHE A 62 -1.78 -6.76 -0.14
C PHE A 62 -1.33 -5.97 1.08
N GLN A 63 -2.08 -6.02 2.19
CA GLN A 63 -1.72 -5.34 3.44
C GLN A 63 -0.37 -5.82 3.99
N GLU A 64 -0.11 -7.13 3.97
CA GLU A 64 1.18 -7.68 4.38
C GLU A 64 2.32 -7.20 3.49
N LEU A 65 2.12 -7.14 2.18
CA LEU A 65 3.11 -6.64 1.23
C LEU A 65 3.37 -5.14 1.42
N SER A 66 2.32 -4.34 1.61
CA SER A 66 2.43 -2.91 1.87
C SER A 66 3.18 -2.62 3.17
N ALA A 67 2.96 -3.40 4.22
CA ALA A 67 3.71 -3.29 5.46
C ALA A 67 5.21 -3.57 5.27
N ARG A 68 5.57 -4.56 4.44
CA ARG A 68 6.97 -4.85 4.08
C ARG A 68 7.60 -3.74 3.25
N ALA A 69 6.83 -3.10 2.36
CA ALA A 69 7.32 -2.00 1.54
C ALA A 69 7.54 -0.70 2.34
N ALA A 70 6.90 -0.56 3.51
CA ALA A 70 7.04 0.59 4.39
C ALA A 70 8.21 0.47 5.40
N ALA A 71 8.81 -0.72 5.52
CA ALA A 71 9.97 -1.01 6.37
C ALA A 71 11.29 -0.65 5.68
#